data_AF-A0A922WJW7-F1
#
_entry.id   AF-A0A922WJW7-F1
#
_cell.length_a   1.000
_cell.length_b   1.000
_cell.length_c   1.000
_cell.angle_alpha   90.00
_cell.angle_beta   90.00
_cell.angle_gamma   90.00
#
_symmetry.space_group_name_H-M   'P 1'
#
loop_
_entity.id
_entity.type
_entity.pdbx_description
1 polymer ?
#
loop_
_entity_poly.entity_id
_entity_poly.type
_entity_poly.pdbx_seq_one_letter_code
_entity_poly.pdbx_strand_id
1 'polypeptide(L)'
;MVGFGPLELPGETFARKSGRYSAWFLSLLMHLALVVVLSLITFSEVIRLPFVIESGISSEPEALVSYSISAPSEKVETTTTEQSMAAAVTQVSGALAGATSSSNTLTEQISREFSGPGSSSSEQVMAFDLSELSRPVRVAGTMTRANGIEGAIDLLTEEIAKSVQEGPTRVVWILDVSPSMSEYRRAIADRLETIYSQLRAMNLPVDRSLDTAVMAFDERPHALSPTVSQKPSALRDLIHRLPSTESGIENTYLAVMNARNRFGPAKEKIPRRTMFVVVTDEEGSDLFKSLDHCIELMQQDHIRCFVIGKSTVLGRPVIESHRFGPSGQQYISVVEPGLESAFLEFMDPASHSSFSYGLAPVLTGEAPYGLKRLCLETGGMFLMSSTDIDPSVDSNTIREFQPLYGDRPTVRRSLQFDPFRSGLVSIAESNGKVELGVVQVRFSVNSNLILEGMTLPEARSQVAAFDNALVRNLKALQALAPQRTRVRDRRSLANFDLCVALTVAQRSYSQSYLGVLNRISQPNARPKDPGHNIWLLVNSIEDEGGPVAAQLREQARDMLAAVIESYPGTPWALRARNEMDGIYAKGWQISSYKVPVSPGVPPPRTPSPPPIRQNL
;
A
#
# COMPACT_ATOMS: atom_id res chain seq x y z
N MET A 1 -21.88 -98.17 28.92
CA MET A 1 -21.26 -99.44 28.45
C MET A 1 -20.06 -99.05 27.60
N VAL A 2 -18.88 -99.54 28.00
CA VAL A 2 -17.64 -99.81 27.24
C VAL A 2 -17.78 -99.64 25.71
N GLY A 3 -16.88 -99.04 24.92
CA GLY A 3 -15.49 -98.61 25.04
C GLY A 3 -14.88 -98.50 23.62
N PHE A 4 -13.63 -98.03 23.56
CA PHE A 4 -12.66 -98.07 22.44
C PHE A 4 -12.72 -96.99 21.33
N GLY A 5 -11.69 -96.13 21.36
CA GLY A 5 -11.12 -95.51 20.15
C GLY A 5 -10.10 -96.42 19.46
N PRO A 6 -9.40 -95.91 18.43
CA PRO A 6 -7.93 -95.97 18.40
C PRO A 6 -7.29 -94.58 18.12
N LEU A 7 -6.18 -94.21 18.78
CA LEU A 7 -4.76 -94.30 18.33
C LEU A 7 -4.50 -93.54 17.00
N GLU A 8 -3.48 -92.69 16.80
CA GLU A 8 -2.21 -92.41 17.49
C GLU A 8 -1.62 -91.06 16.95
N LEU A 9 -0.71 -90.48 17.73
CA LEU A 9 0.09 -89.23 17.56
C LEU A 9 1.27 -89.41 16.57
N PRO A 10 2.29 -88.51 16.40
CA PRO A 10 2.44 -87.06 16.68
C PRO A 10 3.09 -86.24 15.51
N GLY A 11 3.19 -84.92 15.69
CA GLY A 11 4.42 -84.18 15.34
C GLY A 11 4.32 -83.22 14.16
N GLU A 12 4.17 -81.91 14.43
CA GLU A 12 5.19 -80.87 14.21
C GLU A 12 5.34 -80.45 12.73
N THR A 13 5.33 -79.19 12.29
CA THR A 13 5.52 -77.85 12.87
C THR A 13 5.01 -76.85 11.82
N PHE A 14 4.55 -75.67 12.24
CA PHE A 14 4.90 -74.36 11.68
C PHE A 14 3.96 -73.31 12.28
N ALA A 15 4.43 -72.69 13.36
CA ALA A 15 3.81 -71.53 13.98
C ALA A 15 3.84 -70.34 13.01
N ARG A 16 2.71 -70.05 12.37
CA ARG A 16 2.49 -68.78 11.66
C ARG A 16 2.03 -67.73 12.68
N LYS A 17 2.98 -66.99 13.28
CA LYS A 17 2.67 -65.73 13.97
C LYS A 17 2.20 -64.71 12.93
N SER A 18 0.90 -64.67 12.66
CA SER A 18 0.28 -63.52 12.01
C SER A 18 0.15 -62.41 13.05
N GLY A 19 1.03 -61.41 12.98
CA GLY A 19 0.91 -60.18 13.77
C GLY A 19 -0.39 -59.47 13.38
N ARG A 20 -1.40 -59.56 14.24
CA ARG A 20 -2.64 -58.77 14.15
C ARG A 20 -2.30 -57.31 14.43
N TYR A 21 -1.84 -56.58 13.43
CA TYR A 21 -1.97 -55.13 13.46
C TYR A 21 -3.46 -54.83 13.41
N SER A 22 -3.99 -54.22 14.48
CA SER A 22 -5.39 -53.78 14.55
C SER A 22 -5.68 -52.95 13.30
N ALA A 23 -6.77 -53.25 12.58
CA ALA A 23 -7.15 -52.54 11.35
C ALA A 23 -7.19 -51.01 11.54
N TRP A 24 -7.46 -50.55 12.78
CA TRP A 24 -7.37 -49.15 13.17
C TRP A 24 -5.96 -48.57 13.02
N PHE A 25 -4.92 -49.32 13.40
CA PHE A 25 -3.53 -48.89 13.31
C PHE A 25 -3.08 -48.77 11.85
N LEU A 26 -3.51 -49.71 11.00
CA LEU A 26 -3.23 -49.64 9.56
C LEU A 26 -3.94 -48.44 8.90
N SER A 27 -5.19 -48.19 9.29
CA SER A 27 -5.95 -47.02 8.81
C SER A 27 -5.31 -45.70 9.25
N LEU A 28 -4.88 -45.59 10.51
CA LEU A 28 -4.19 -44.41 11.03
C LEU A 28 -2.90 -44.13 10.26
N LEU A 29 -2.11 -45.17 9.98
CA LEU A 29 -0.85 -45.05 9.24
C LEU A 29 -1.10 -44.62 7.80
N MET A 30 -2.17 -45.11 7.17
CA MET A 30 -2.57 -44.72 5.82
C MET A 30 -3.04 -43.25 5.76
N HIS A 31 -3.83 -42.79 6.74
CA HIS A 31 -4.25 -41.40 6.81
C HIS A 31 -3.08 -40.46 7.12
N LEU A 32 -2.14 -40.87 7.98
CA LEU A 32 -0.93 -40.09 8.26
C LEU A 32 -0.07 -39.95 7.00
N ALA A 33 0.09 -41.03 6.23
CA ALA A 33 0.77 -41.01 4.94
C ALA A 33 0.07 -40.09 3.93
N LEU A 34 -1.26 -40.13 3.86
CA LEU A 34 -2.05 -39.24 3.00
C LEU A 34 -1.86 -37.76 3.39
N VAL A 35 -1.85 -37.44 4.69
CA VAL A 35 -1.59 -36.08 5.18
C VAL A 35 -0.17 -35.63 4.84
N VAL A 36 0.83 -36.51 4.95
CA VAL A 36 2.21 -36.19 4.53
C VAL A 36 2.30 -35.95 3.02
N VAL A 37 1.64 -36.77 2.21
CA VAL A 37 1.60 -36.58 0.74
C VAL A 37 0.88 -35.29 0.36
N LEU A 38 -0.28 -35.01 0.96
CA LEU A 38 -1.00 -33.75 0.76
C LEU A 38 -0.17 -32.55 1.25
N SER A 39 0.53 -32.68 2.38
CA SER A 39 1.44 -31.66 2.90
C SER A 39 2.62 -31.41 1.96
N LEU A 40 3.15 -32.44 1.28
CA LEU A 40 4.23 -32.28 0.30
C LEU A 40 3.72 -31.60 -0.98
N ILE A 41 2.47 -31.87 -1.39
CA ILE A 41 1.83 -31.19 -2.53
C ILE A 41 1.52 -29.73 -2.19
N THR A 42 1.06 -29.41 -0.98
CA THR A 42 0.84 -28.01 -0.59
C THR A 42 2.16 -27.26 -0.35
N PHE A 43 3.20 -27.92 0.17
CA PHE A 43 4.54 -27.31 0.28
C PHE A 43 5.18 -27.05 -1.08
N SER A 44 4.89 -27.83 -2.12
CA SER A 44 5.40 -27.55 -3.48
C SER A 44 4.75 -26.34 -4.14
N GLU A 45 3.55 -25.94 -3.70
CA GLU A 45 2.94 -24.66 -4.11
C GLU A 45 3.42 -23.45 -3.29
N VAL A 46 3.74 -23.65 -2.00
CA VAL A 46 4.21 -22.58 -1.11
C VAL A 46 5.68 -22.20 -1.37
N ILE A 47 6.49 -23.10 -1.94
CA ILE A 47 7.83 -22.77 -2.46
C ILE A 47 7.73 -22.41 -3.95
N ARG A 48 6.95 -21.36 -4.25
CA ARG A 48 7.19 -20.51 -5.43
C ARG A 48 7.56 -19.12 -4.92
N LEU A 49 8.80 -19.00 -4.43
CA LEU A 49 9.51 -17.72 -4.41
C LEU A 49 9.59 -17.23 -5.86
N PRO A 50 9.30 -15.95 -6.17
CA PRO A 50 9.39 -15.43 -7.52
C PRO A 50 10.87 -15.17 -7.86
N PHE A 51 11.58 -16.22 -8.23
CA PHE A 51 12.82 -16.12 -8.98
C PHE A 51 12.79 -17.15 -10.09
N VAL A 52 12.21 -16.78 -11.24
CA VAL A 52 12.47 -17.46 -12.51
C VAL A 52 12.46 -16.41 -13.62
N ILE A 53 13.66 -16.03 -14.05
CA ILE A 53 13.94 -15.69 -15.44
C ILE A 53 13.83 -17.02 -16.20
N GLU A 54 12.78 -17.22 -17.01
CA GLU A 54 12.85 -18.23 -18.08
C GLU A 54 12.24 -17.72 -19.38
N SER A 55 13.09 -17.84 -20.38
CA SER A 55 12.91 -17.74 -21.82
C SER A 55 11.63 -18.39 -22.33
N GLY A 56 11.04 -17.74 -23.33
CA GLY A 56 9.78 -18.12 -23.95
C GLY A 56 9.82 -19.43 -24.74
N ILE A 57 8.61 -19.86 -25.09
CA ILE A 57 8.11 -20.12 -26.44
C ILE A 57 6.58 -20.19 -26.30
N SER A 58 5.84 -19.22 -26.83
CA SER A 58 4.39 -19.35 -27.03
C SER A 58 4.12 -19.56 -28.52
N SER A 59 3.48 -20.67 -28.83
CA SER A 59 2.98 -21.04 -30.15
C SER A 59 1.78 -20.18 -30.56
N GLU A 60 1.85 -19.69 -31.81
CA GLU A 60 0.80 -19.29 -32.76
C GLU A 60 -0.22 -18.19 -32.35
N PRO A 61 -0.30 -17.07 -33.10
CA PRO A 61 -1.25 -15.99 -32.84
C PRO A 61 -2.64 -16.26 -33.45
N GLU A 62 -3.70 -16.17 -32.65
CA GLU A 62 -5.07 -16.02 -33.16
C GLU A 62 -5.23 -14.66 -33.85
N ALA A 63 -5.92 -14.68 -34.99
CA ALA A 63 -6.03 -13.59 -35.94
C ALA A 63 -6.71 -12.33 -35.35
N LEU A 64 -6.08 -11.19 -35.62
CA LEU A 64 -6.57 -9.84 -35.38
C LEU A 64 -7.89 -9.60 -36.15
N VAL A 65 -9.01 -9.47 -35.44
CA VAL A 65 -10.23 -8.89 -35.99
C VAL A 65 -10.17 -7.38 -35.77
N SER A 66 -10.01 -6.61 -36.85
CA SER A 66 -10.12 -5.16 -36.83
C SER A 66 -11.56 -4.74 -36.58
N TYR A 67 -11.83 -4.08 -35.46
CA TYR A 67 -13.14 -3.47 -35.18
C TYR A 67 -13.07 -1.96 -35.48
N SER A 68 -13.81 -1.53 -36.50
CA SER A 68 -14.03 -0.12 -36.83
C SER A 68 -15.17 0.44 -35.96
N ILE A 69 -14.86 1.42 -35.12
CA ILE A 69 -15.87 2.17 -34.36
C ILE A 69 -16.45 3.24 -35.26
N SER A 70 -17.72 3.11 -35.63
CA SER A 70 -18.50 4.18 -36.27
C SER A 70 -19.06 5.11 -35.20
N ALA A 71 -18.61 6.36 -35.19
CA ALA A 71 -19.23 7.42 -34.38
C ALA A 71 -20.43 8.02 -35.14
N PRO A 72 -21.61 8.20 -34.53
CA PRO A 72 -22.63 9.06 -35.11
C PRO A 72 -22.30 10.52 -34.77
N SER A 73 -22.13 11.33 -35.82
CA SER A 73 -22.10 12.79 -35.74
C SER A 73 -23.53 13.31 -35.77
N GLU A 74 -23.94 14.07 -34.76
CA GLU A 74 -25.09 14.96 -34.87
C GLU A 74 -24.63 16.38 -34.50
N LYS A 75 -24.61 17.26 -35.51
CA LYS A 75 -24.47 18.72 -35.36
C LYS A 75 -25.86 19.32 -35.21
N VAL A 76 -25.92 20.49 -34.54
CA VAL A 76 -26.92 21.60 -34.58
C VAL A 76 -27.11 22.09 -33.14
N GLU A 77 -27.11 23.36 -32.75
CA GLU A 77 -26.89 24.68 -33.37
C GLU A 77 -26.58 25.67 -32.23
N THR A 78 -25.77 26.68 -32.50
CA THR A 78 -25.50 27.83 -31.63
C THR A 78 -26.63 28.85 -31.71
N THR A 79 -27.16 29.27 -30.56
CA THR A 79 -27.86 30.55 -30.41
C THR A 79 -27.39 31.28 -29.16
N THR A 80 -26.90 32.49 -29.38
CA THR A 80 -26.47 33.48 -28.38
C THR A 80 -27.65 34.08 -27.62
N THR A 81 -27.55 34.19 -26.29
CA THR A 81 -28.22 35.27 -25.55
C THR A 81 -27.41 35.68 -24.31
N GLU A 82 -26.74 36.83 -24.42
CA GLU A 82 -26.20 37.61 -23.32
C GLU A 82 -27.36 38.18 -22.47
N GLN A 83 -27.81 37.46 -21.45
CA GLN A 83 -28.71 38.00 -20.41
C GLN A 83 -28.83 37.05 -19.20
N SER A 84 -27.73 36.87 -18.46
CA SER A 84 -27.76 36.17 -17.17
C SER A 84 -26.69 36.61 -16.16
N MET A 85 -25.80 37.54 -16.54
CA MET A 85 -24.72 38.05 -15.70
C MET A 85 -25.16 39.04 -14.58
N ALA A 86 -26.43 39.47 -14.54
CA ALA A 86 -26.92 40.40 -13.52
C ALA A 86 -27.65 39.71 -12.33
N ALA A 87 -27.90 38.39 -12.40
CA ALA A 87 -28.55 37.63 -11.32
C ALA A 87 -27.55 36.95 -10.35
N ALA A 88 -26.28 36.88 -10.71
CA ALA A 88 -25.25 36.17 -9.93
C ALA A 88 -24.70 36.97 -8.73
N VAL A 89 -24.85 38.30 -8.71
CA VAL A 89 -24.26 39.15 -7.65
C VAL A 89 -25.14 39.27 -6.40
N THR A 90 -26.45 39.01 -6.50
CA THR A 90 -27.37 39.10 -5.34
C THR A 90 -27.57 37.76 -4.61
N GLN A 91 -27.16 36.63 -5.19
CA GLN A 91 -27.26 35.31 -4.54
C GLN A 91 -26.05 34.94 -3.65
N VAL A 92 -24.92 35.63 -3.79
CA VAL A 92 -23.73 35.39 -2.94
C VAL A 92 -23.92 35.91 -1.52
N SER A 93 -24.75 36.94 -1.32
CA SER A 93 -25.03 37.51 0.02
C SER A 93 -26.11 36.76 0.82
N GLY A 94 -26.90 35.89 0.17
CA GLY A 94 -27.88 35.02 0.84
C GLY A 94 -27.30 33.67 1.30
N ALA A 95 -26.21 33.22 0.68
CA ALA A 95 -25.58 31.93 1.00
C ALA A 95 -24.80 31.94 2.33
N LEU A 96 -24.38 33.11 2.82
CA LEU A 96 -23.65 33.22 4.09
C LEU A 96 -24.57 33.19 5.33
N ALA A 97 -25.88 33.40 5.17
CA ALA A 97 -26.85 33.30 6.26
C ALA A 97 -27.48 31.89 6.39
N GLY A 98 -27.41 31.06 5.34
CA GLY A 98 -27.96 29.69 5.35
C GLY A 98 -27.04 28.65 6.01
N ALA A 99 -25.72 28.85 5.99
CA ALA A 99 -24.75 27.90 6.53
C ALA A 99 -24.83 27.75 8.07
N THR A 100 -25.26 28.79 8.78
CA THR A 100 -25.39 28.76 10.25
C THR A 100 -26.68 28.07 10.71
N SER A 101 -27.73 28.05 9.88
CA SER A 101 -29.01 27.42 10.21
C SER A 101 -29.01 25.90 9.94
N SER A 102 -28.26 25.43 8.93
CA SER A 102 -28.21 24.01 8.58
C SER A 102 -27.46 23.13 9.60
N SER A 103 -26.50 23.71 10.34
CA SER A 103 -25.75 22.99 11.37
C SER A 103 -26.62 22.70 12.61
N ASN A 104 -27.53 23.63 12.95
CA ASN A 104 -28.45 23.48 14.09
C ASN A 104 -29.61 22.51 13.79
N THR A 105 -30.07 22.42 12.54
CA THR A 105 -31.12 21.45 12.17
C THR A 105 -30.63 20.01 12.15
N LEU A 106 -29.36 19.78 11.81
CA LEU A 106 -28.77 18.43 11.80
C LEU A 106 -28.47 17.93 13.22
N THR A 107 -28.06 18.82 14.12
CA THR A 107 -27.88 18.49 15.55
C THR A 107 -29.20 18.27 16.27
N GLU A 108 -30.26 19.02 15.94
CA GLU A 108 -31.62 18.74 16.45
C GLU A 108 -32.20 17.42 15.91
N GLN A 109 -31.90 17.03 14.67
CA GLN A 109 -32.34 15.76 14.10
C GLN A 109 -31.64 14.56 14.74
N ILE A 110 -30.32 14.64 14.95
CA ILE A 110 -29.54 13.60 15.64
C ILE A 110 -29.95 13.46 17.12
N SER A 111 -30.29 14.58 17.78
CA SER A 111 -30.74 14.56 19.18
C SER A 111 -32.16 14.01 19.36
N ARG A 112 -33.02 14.13 18.33
CA ARG A 112 -34.39 13.57 18.36
C ARG A 112 -34.45 12.07 18.05
N GLU A 113 -33.41 11.51 17.43
CA GLU A 113 -33.37 10.08 17.08
C GLU A 113 -32.87 9.18 18.23
N PHE A 114 -32.38 9.77 19.35
CA PHE A 114 -31.84 9.03 20.50
C PHE A 114 -32.52 9.31 21.85
N SER A 115 -33.77 9.81 21.87
CA SER A 115 -34.51 10.05 23.11
C SER A 115 -35.72 9.12 23.23
N GLY A 116 -35.52 7.99 23.92
CA GLY A 116 -36.62 7.18 24.46
C GLY A 116 -37.38 7.94 25.57
N PRO A 117 -38.66 7.64 25.82
CA PRO A 117 -39.49 8.43 26.71
C PRO A 117 -39.11 8.17 28.17
N GLY A 118 -38.54 9.18 28.82
CA GLY A 118 -38.40 9.22 30.28
C GLY A 118 -37.11 9.87 30.77
N SER A 119 -37.07 11.20 30.83
CA SER A 119 -36.65 11.89 32.07
C SER A 119 -36.89 13.40 31.94
N SER A 120 -37.42 13.95 33.01
CA SER A 120 -37.79 15.34 33.23
C SER A 120 -36.59 16.19 33.69
N SER A 121 -36.46 17.38 33.09
CA SER A 121 -35.98 18.68 33.64
C SER A 121 -34.91 18.72 34.74
N SER A 122 -33.84 19.51 34.55
CA SER A 122 -33.82 20.91 35.01
C SER A 122 -32.55 21.64 34.55
N GLU A 123 -32.73 22.91 34.17
CA GLU A 123 -31.69 23.85 33.79
C GLU A 123 -30.79 24.22 34.98
N GLN A 124 -29.47 24.06 34.81
CA GLN A 124 -28.48 24.92 35.45
C GLN A 124 -27.43 25.27 34.40
N VAL A 125 -27.60 26.45 33.79
CA VAL A 125 -26.61 27.03 32.89
C VAL A 125 -25.42 27.50 33.74
N MET A 126 -24.40 26.65 33.84
CA MET A 126 -23.07 27.05 34.27
C MET A 126 -22.46 27.90 33.16
N ALA A 127 -22.02 29.11 33.49
CA ALA A 127 -21.27 29.98 32.57
C ALA A 127 -20.01 29.24 32.08
N PHE A 128 -19.97 28.91 30.80
CA PHE A 128 -18.86 28.23 30.16
C PHE A 128 -17.76 29.25 29.83
N ASP A 129 -16.53 28.96 30.25
CA ASP A 129 -15.37 29.77 29.91
C ASP A 129 -15.03 29.59 28.42
N LEU A 130 -15.20 30.66 27.64
CA LEU A 130 -15.08 30.68 26.18
C LEU A 130 -13.64 30.40 25.69
N SER A 131 -12.63 30.43 26.57
CA SER A 131 -11.26 30.05 26.22
C SER A 131 -11.09 28.54 26.01
N GLU A 132 -11.88 27.69 26.68
CA GLU A 132 -11.85 26.23 26.52
C GLU A 132 -12.43 25.79 25.16
N LEU A 133 -13.35 26.57 24.57
CA LEU A 133 -13.97 26.30 23.26
C LEU A 133 -13.00 26.48 22.08
N SER A 134 -11.84 27.11 22.29
CA SER A 134 -10.82 27.32 21.25
C SER A 134 -9.82 26.15 21.13
N ARG A 135 -9.80 25.21 22.08
CA ARG A 135 -9.01 23.99 21.94
C ARG A 135 -9.76 23.05 20.99
N PRO A 136 -9.14 22.57 19.90
CA PRO A 136 -9.76 21.53 19.09
C PRO A 136 -10.08 20.35 20.02
N VAL A 137 -11.38 20.04 20.17
CA VAL A 137 -11.83 18.87 20.92
C VAL A 137 -11.28 17.64 20.20
N ARG A 138 -10.19 17.07 20.71
CA ARG A 138 -9.56 15.86 20.18
C ARG A 138 -10.39 14.67 20.65
N VAL A 139 -11.17 14.12 19.72
CA VAL A 139 -12.01 12.95 20.00
C VAL A 139 -11.12 11.71 19.98
N ALA A 140 -11.25 10.83 20.98
CA ALA A 140 -10.55 9.54 21.00
C ALA A 140 -10.72 8.82 19.64
N GLY A 141 -9.62 8.32 19.07
CA GLY A 141 -9.61 7.69 17.76
C GLY A 141 -9.40 8.62 16.56
N THR A 142 -9.11 9.91 16.75
CA THR A 142 -8.74 10.78 15.61
C THR A 142 -7.27 10.62 15.20
N MET A 143 -7.03 10.72 13.89
CA MET A 143 -5.70 10.97 13.33
C MET A 143 -5.41 12.46 13.48
N THR A 144 -4.23 12.79 14.02
CA THR A 144 -3.79 14.17 14.16
C THR A 144 -2.49 14.38 13.41
N ARG A 145 -2.47 15.41 12.56
CA ARG A 145 -1.24 15.89 11.91
C ARG A 145 -0.50 16.80 12.86
N ALA A 146 0.77 16.52 13.10
CA ALA A 146 1.61 17.25 14.02
C ALA A 146 2.75 17.92 13.27
N ASN A 147 3.24 19.08 13.73
CA ASN A 147 4.32 19.77 13.05
C ASN A 147 5.66 19.08 13.32
N GLY A 148 6.13 18.22 12.42
CA GLY A 148 7.31 17.41 12.66
C GLY A 148 7.10 16.30 13.72
N ILE A 149 8.15 15.54 14.00
CA ILE A 149 8.15 14.51 15.07
C ILE A 149 8.00 15.19 16.44
N GLU A 150 8.63 16.35 16.61
CA GLU A 150 8.54 17.13 17.85
C GLU A 150 7.11 17.55 18.17
N GLY A 151 6.37 18.03 17.16
CA GLY A 151 4.96 18.36 17.33
C GLY A 151 4.13 17.15 17.75
N ALA A 152 4.40 15.96 17.20
CA ALA A 152 3.68 14.74 17.59
C ALA A 152 3.93 14.40 19.07
N ILE A 153 5.17 14.56 19.52
CA ILE A 153 5.56 14.37 20.92
C ILE A 153 4.91 15.41 21.83
N ASP A 154 4.78 16.66 21.40
CA ASP A 154 4.10 17.70 22.19
C ASP A 154 2.60 17.36 22.37
N LEU A 155 1.91 16.90 21.32
CA LEU A 155 0.51 16.43 21.42
C LEU A 155 0.37 15.25 22.38
N LEU A 156 1.31 14.31 22.33
CA LEU A 156 1.34 13.16 23.24
C LEU A 156 1.61 13.61 24.69
N THR A 157 2.44 14.63 24.88
CA THR A 157 2.73 15.19 26.21
C THR A 157 1.48 15.77 26.85
N GLU A 158 0.62 16.45 26.08
CA GLU A 158 -0.68 16.92 26.55
C GLU A 158 -1.60 15.76 26.98
N GLU A 159 -1.61 14.66 26.23
CA GLU A 159 -2.43 13.49 26.55
C GLU A 159 -1.91 12.73 27.78
N ILE A 160 -0.59 12.65 27.95
CA ILE A 160 0.04 12.12 29.17
C ILE A 160 -0.31 13.02 30.37
N ALA A 161 -0.25 14.34 30.20
CA ALA A 161 -0.60 15.31 31.24
C ALA A 161 -2.04 15.10 31.72
N LYS A 162 -2.99 14.98 30.78
CA LYS A 162 -4.40 14.69 31.08
C LYS A 162 -4.55 13.38 31.84
N SER A 163 -3.91 12.30 31.37
CA SER A 163 -3.97 11.00 32.05
C SER A 163 -3.41 11.06 33.48
N VAL A 164 -2.28 11.75 33.69
CA VAL A 164 -1.65 11.94 35.01
C VAL A 164 -2.53 12.78 35.94
N GLN A 165 -3.21 13.80 35.40
CA GLN A 165 -4.15 14.63 36.16
C GLN A 165 -5.36 13.81 36.64
N GLU A 166 -5.86 12.89 35.83
CA GLU A 166 -6.96 12.00 36.20
C GLU A 166 -6.53 10.86 37.13
N GLY A 167 -5.25 10.49 37.15
CA GLY A 167 -4.70 9.52 38.10
C GLY A 167 -3.32 8.96 37.72
N PRO A 168 -2.75 8.08 38.56
CA PRO A 168 -1.48 7.43 38.28
C PRO A 168 -1.48 6.75 36.92
N THR A 169 -0.46 7.04 36.12
CA THR A 169 -0.33 6.65 34.72
C THR A 169 0.98 5.91 34.49
N ARG A 170 0.95 4.96 33.55
CA ARG A 170 2.08 4.21 33.04
C ARG A 170 2.14 4.38 31.53
N VAL A 171 3.30 4.81 31.03
CA VAL A 171 3.56 4.99 29.61
C VAL A 171 4.60 3.95 29.16
N VAL A 172 4.32 3.20 28.10
CA VAL A 172 5.27 2.24 27.54
C VAL A 172 5.57 2.63 26.10
N TRP A 173 6.83 2.97 25.84
CA TRP A 173 7.33 3.27 24.50
C TRP A 173 7.75 1.97 23.82
N ILE A 174 7.23 1.69 22.64
CA ILE A 174 7.47 0.48 21.85
C ILE A 174 8.08 0.94 20.53
N LEU A 175 9.38 0.73 20.38
CA LEU A 175 10.19 1.36 19.33
C LEU A 175 10.62 0.34 18.28
N ASP A 176 10.30 0.62 17.03
CA ASP A 176 10.84 -0.12 15.90
C ASP A 176 12.36 0.15 15.75
N VAL A 177 13.15 -0.93 15.60
CA VAL A 177 14.61 -0.87 15.45
C VAL A 177 15.10 -0.81 14.02
N SER A 178 14.20 -0.79 13.04
CA SER A 178 14.53 -0.63 11.63
C SER A 178 15.46 0.59 11.39
N PRO A 179 16.31 0.57 10.34
CA PRO A 179 17.16 1.70 10.00
C PRO A 179 16.38 2.97 9.66
N SER A 180 15.19 2.84 9.05
CA SER A 180 14.28 3.94 8.70
C SER A 180 13.81 4.73 9.92
N MET A 181 13.71 4.07 11.08
CA MET A 181 13.24 4.67 12.34
C MET A 181 14.34 5.24 13.23
N SER A 182 15.61 5.22 12.79
CA SER A 182 16.73 5.71 13.61
C SER A 182 16.63 7.20 13.99
N GLU A 183 16.06 8.03 13.12
CA GLU A 183 15.85 9.46 13.39
C GLU A 183 14.73 9.68 14.41
N TYR A 184 13.62 8.95 14.31
CA TYR A 184 12.51 9.00 15.26
C TYR A 184 12.95 8.57 16.65
N ARG A 185 13.71 7.47 16.75
CA ARG A 185 14.23 6.99 18.03
C ARG A 185 15.13 8.03 18.71
N ARG A 186 16.00 8.70 17.94
CA ARG A 186 16.86 9.78 18.46
C ARG A 186 16.04 10.97 18.94
N ALA A 187 15.11 11.45 18.12
CA ALA A 187 14.24 12.58 18.48
C ALA A 187 13.42 12.31 19.76
N ILE A 188 12.90 11.08 19.90
CA ILE A 188 12.17 10.67 21.12
C ILE A 188 13.10 10.63 22.34
N ALA A 189 14.29 10.03 22.20
CA ALA A 189 15.26 9.97 23.30
C ALA A 189 15.62 11.37 23.81
N ASP A 190 15.92 12.29 22.89
CA ASP A 190 16.30 13.67 23.21
C ASP A 190 15.16 14.43 23.90
N ARG A 191 13.91 14.13 23.53
CA ARG A 191 12.73 14.82 24.06
C ARG A 191 12.19 14.24 25.36
N LEU A 192 12.51 13.00 25.73
CA LEU A 192 11.99 12.35 26.95
C LEU A 192 12.19 13.19 28.21
N GLU A 193 13.36 13.80 28.39
CA GLU A 193 13.62 14.68 29.53
C GLU A 193 12.78 15.96 29.48
N THR A 194 12.57 16.52 28.28
CA THR A 194 11.71 17.67 28.06
C THR A 194 10.26 17.37 28.44
N ILE A 195 9.71 16.22 28.04
CA ILE A 195 8.35 15.79 28.41
C ILE A 195 8.19 15.83 29.93
N TYR A 196 9.10 15.17 30.66
CA TYR A 196 9.06 15.15 32.13
C TYR A 196 9.18 16.56 32.73
N SER A 197 10.05 17.42 32.17
CA SER A 197 10.20 18.80 32.63
C SER A 197 8.93 19.64 32.43
N GLN A 198 8.25 19.48 31.29
CA GLN A 198 7.00 20.17 30.98
C GLN A 198 5.88 19.70 31.91
N LEU A 199 5.76 18.40 32.14
CA LEU A 199 4.77 17.84 33.07
C LEU A 199 4.98 18.35 34.51
N ARG A 200 6.24 18.49 34.96
CA ARG A 200 6.55 19.10 36.26
C ARG A 200 6.20 20.58 36.30
N ALA A 201 6.47 21.32 35.23
CA ALA A 201 6.11 22.73 35.12
C ALA A 201 4.59 22.97 35.18
N MET A 202 3.78 21.97 34.77
CA MET A 202 2.33 21.96 34.94
C MET A 202 1.86 21.60 36.37
N ASN A 203 2.77 21.50 37.35
CA ASN A 203 2.51 21.11 38.74
C ASN A 203 1.87 19.71 38.88
N LEU A 204 2.12 18.81 37.93
CA LEU A 204 1.65 17.42 38.01
C LEU A 204 2.56 16.58 38.92
N PRO A 205 2.03 15.59 39.65
CA PRO A 205 2.78 14.74 40.57
C PRO A 205 3.61 13.65 39.84
N VAL A 206 4.43 14.05 38.86
CA VAL A 206 5.17 13.16 37.94
C VAL A 206 5.97 12.10 38.68
N ASP A 207 6.73 12.49 39.71
CA ASP A 207 7.64 11.59 40.42
C ASP A 207 6.92 10.52 41.28
N ARG A 208 5.60 10.60 41.43
CA ARG A 208 4.79 9.57 42.11
C ARG A 208 3.79 8.91 41.17
N SER A 209 3.30 9.65 40.18
CA SER A 209 2.15 9.29 39.37
C SER A 209 2.49 8.95 37.92
N LEU A 210 3.74 9.07 37.47
CA LEU A 210 4.13 8.67 36.11
C LEU A 210 5.25 7.62 36.12
N ASP A 211 4.92 6.42 35.66
CA ASP A 211 5.89 5.37 35.38
C ASP A 211 6.13 5.28 33.87
N THR A 212 7.37 5.04 33.45
CA THR A 212 7.69 4.83 32.03
C THR A 212 8.53 3.57 31.82
N ALA A 213 8.24 2.83 30.76
CA ALA A 213 9.04 1.71 30.28
C ALA A 213 9.35 1.87 28.79
N VAL A 214 10.38 1.17 28.32
CA VAL A 214 10.80 1.17 26.91
C VAL A 214 11.00 -0.27 26.45
N MET A 215 10.42 -0.58 25.31
CA MET A 215 10.60 -1.80 24.55
C MET A 215 11.03 -1.46 23.13
N ALA A 216 11.68 -2.41 22.50
CA ALA A 216 12.09 -2.38 21.12
C ALA A 216 11.52 -3.61 20.38
N PHE A 217 11.38 -3.55 19.07
CA PHE A 217 10.97 -4.72 18.30
C PHE A 217 11.51 -4.72 16.88
N ASP A 218 11.73 -5.92 16.36
CA ASP A 218 11.92 -6.29 14.96
C ASP A 218 11.04 -7.52 14.67
N GLU A 219 11.63 -8.65 14.23
CA GLU A 219 10.96 -9.95 14.19
C GLU A 219 10.51 -10.37 15.60
N ARG A 220 11.21 -9.93 16.65
CA ARG A 220 10.89 -10.28 18.04
C ARG A 220 10.80 -9.04 18.92
N PRO A 221 9.94 -9.06 19.95
CA PRO A 221 9.95 -8.03 20.96
C PRO A 221 11.16 -8.18 21.90
N HIS A 222 11.87 -7.08 22.12
CA HIS A 222 13.01 -6.97 23.02
C HIS A 222 12.69 -5.95 24.10
N ALA A 223 12.66 -6.35 25.36
CA ALA A 223 12.49 -5.39 26.44
C ALA A 223 13.82 -4.71 26.76
N LEU A 224 13.86 -3.38 26.64
CA LEU A 224 15.04 -2.60 26.96
C LEU A 224 15.09 -2.28 28.45
N SER A 225 13.97 -1.87 29.03
CA SER A 225 13.85 -1.70 30.47
C SER A 225 13.36 -3.01 31.13
N PRO A 226 14.04 -3.55 32.16
CA PRO A 226 13.57 -4.76 32.81
C PRO A 226 12.26 -4.54 33.57
N THR A 227 12.12 -3.37 34.17
CA THR A 227 10.97 -2.87 34.95
C THR A 227 10.65 -1.43 34.53
N VAL A 228 9.53 -0.90 35.00
CA VAL A 228 9.21 0.52 34.86
C VAL A 228 10.23 1.40 35.62
N SER A 229 10.41 2.63 35.15
CA SER A 229 11.32 3.64 35.68
C SER A 229 10.62 5.01 35.74
N GLN A 230 11.02 5.83 36.71
CA GLN A 230 10.61 7.24 36.82
C GLN A 230 11.75 8.19 36.44
N LYS A 231 12.89 7.64 35.98
CA LYS A 231 14.09 8.39 35.62
C LYS A 231 14.21 8.48 34.09
N PRO A 232 13.86 9.61 33.46
CA PRO A 232 13.90 9.75 32.00
C PRO A 232 15.31 9.59 31.42
N SER A 233 16.35 10.06 32.13
CA SER A 233 17.75 9.97 31.66
C SER A 233 18.21 8.52 31.45
N ALA A 234 17.84 7.61 32.35
CA ALA A 234 18.17 6.19 32.21
C ALA A 234 17.49 5.55 30.99
N LEU A 235 16.27 6.00 30.66
CA LEU A 235 15.52 5.52 29.50
C LEU A 235 16.08 6.09 28.19
N ARG A 236 16.42 7.39 28.17
CA ARG A 236 17.13 8.03 27.04
C ARG A 236 18.39 7.24 26.69
N ASP A 237 19.22 6.95 27.69
CA ASP A 237 20.48 6.25 27.49
C ASP A 237 20.28 4.82 26.95
N LEU A 238 19.17 4.15 27.30
CA LEU A 238 18.81 2.85 26.71
C LEU A 238 18.45 2.98 25.23
N ILE A 239 17.71 4.03 24.85
CA ILE A 239 17.30 4.26 23.46
C ILE A 239 18.51 4.61 22.58
N HIS A 240 19.43 5.46 23.05
CA HIS A 240 20.62 5.80 22.27
C HIS A 240 21.57 4.62 22.02
N ARG A 241 21.58 3.63 22.90
CA ARG A 241 22.40 2.42 22.75
C ARG A 241 21.78 1.36 21.84
N LEU A 242 20.55 1.56 21.39
CA LEU A 242 19.82 0.57 20.61
C LEU A 242 20.34 0.53 19.16
N PRO A 243 20.94 -0.60 18.72
CA PRO A 243 21.39 -0.73 17.34
C PRO A 243 20.18 -0.90 16.40
N SER A 244 20.37 -0.51 15.13
CA SER A 244 19.42 -0.88 14.08
C SER A 244 19.67 -2.30 13.58
N THR A 245 18.60 -3.02 13.24
CA THR A 245 18.67 -4.37 12.65
C THR A 245 17.96 -4.39 11.29
N GLU A 246 18.44 -5.24 10.39
CA GLU A 246 17.93 -5.38 9.02
C GLU A 246 17.20 -6.73 8.85
N SER A 247 16.16 -6.98 9.65
CA SER A 247 15.37 -8.22 9.49
C SER A 247 14.40 -8.14 8.32
N GLY A 248 13.88 -6.93 8.02
CA GLY A 248 12.76 -6.71 7.09
C GLY A 248 11.43 -7.33 7.56
N ILE A 249 11.36 -7.81 8.80
CA ILE A 249 10.16 -8.36 9.42
C ILE A 249 9.90 -7.58 10.69
N GLU A 250 8.71 -6.99 10.80
CA GLU A 250 8.31 -6.13 11.91
C GLU A 250 7.03 -6.65 12.55
N ASN A 251 7.15 -7.35 13.68
CA ASN A 251 5.99 -7.92 14.37
C ASN A 251 5.40 -6.93 15.39
N THR A 252 4.81 -5.84 14.88
CA THR A 252 4.28 -4.71 15.66
C THR A 252 3.23 -5.14 16.68
N TYR A 253 2.25 -5.95 16.28
CA TYR A 253 1.13 -6.32 17.16
C TYR A 253 1.57 -7.32 18.25
N LEU A 254 2.49 -8.22 17.91
CA LEU A 254 3.15 -9.09 18.87
C LEU A 254 3.94 -8.28 19.91
N ALA A 255 4.61 -7.20 19.50
CA ALA A 255 5.32 -6.32 20.42
C ALA A 255 4.37 -5.63 21.40
N VAL A 256 3.22 -5.16 20.92
CA VAL A 256 2.15 -4.58 21.77
C VAL A 256 1.62 -5.61 22.77
N MET A 257 1.31 -6.82 22.33
CA MET A 257 0.85 -7.90 23.22
C MET A 257 1.93 -8.31 24.24
N ASN A 258 3.21 -8.28 23.86
CA ASN A 258 4.31 -8.57 24.78
C ASN A 258 4.48 -7.45 25.83
N ALA A 259 4.33 -6.19 25.41
CA ALA A 259 4.31 -5.04 26.30
C ALA A 259 3.17 -5.11 27.31
N ARG A 260 1.98 -5.55 26.89
CA ARG A 260 0.85 -5.85 27.80
C ARG A 260 1.22 -6.88 28.84
N ASN A 261 1.76 -8.03 28.44
CA ASN A 261 2.09 -9.10 29.38
C ASN A 261 3.15 -8.68 30.41
N ARG A 262 4.03 -7.75 30.03
CA ARG A 262 5.15 -7.32 30.88
C ARG A 262 4.85 -6.09 31.74
N PHE A 263 4.16 -5.11 31.15
CA PHE A 263 3.97 -3.76 31.71
C PHE A 263 2.51 -3.33 31.80
N GLY A 264 1.58 -4.19 31.39
CA GLY A 264 0.14 -3.92 31.47
C GLY A 264 -0.37 -3.73 32.91
N PRO A 265 -1.69 -3.66 33.09
CA PRO A 265 -2.30 -3.47 34.39
C PRO A 265 -1.86 -4.57 35.38
N ALA A 266 -1.08 -4.17 36.38
CA ALA A 266 -0.68 -5.05 37.46
C ALA A 266 -1.66 -4.95 38.63
N LYS A 267 -1.70 -5.99 39.49
CA LYS A 267 -2.44 -5.98 40.77
C LYS A 267 -1.71 -5.12 41.80
N GLU A 268 -1.54 -3.83 41.48
CA GLU A 268 -0.95 -2.83 42.37
C GLU A 268 -2.00 -2.31 43.36
N LYS A 269 -1.55 -1.80 44.50
CA LYS A 269 -2.44 -1.18 45.50
C LYS A 269 -3.23 0.01 44.92
N ILE A 270 -2.60 0.72 43.98
CA ILE A 270 -3.22 1.81 43.25
C ILE A 270 -3.12 1.46 41.77
N PRO A 271 -4.24 1.18 41.09
CA PRO A 271 -4.22 0.85 39.67
C PRO A 271 -3.73 2.04 38.87
N ARG A 272 -2.87 1.78 37.88
CA ARG A 272 -2.37 2.79 36.94
C ARG A 272 -3.10 2.70 35.61
N ARG A 273 -3.49 3.85 35.07
CA ARG A 273 -3.90 3.97 33.67
C ARG A 273 -2.71 3.61 32.79
N THR A 274 -2.91 2.80 31.75
CA THR A 274 -1.81 2.33 30.90
C THR A 274 -1.96 2.88 29.48
N MET A 275 -0.89 3.50 28.99
CA MET A 275 -0.79 4.09 27.66
C MET A 275 0.39 3.45 26.93
N PHE A 276 0.15 2.89 25.76
CA PHE A 276 1.20 2.35 24.88
C PHE A 276 1.46 3.32 23.74
N VAL A 277 2.73 3.59 23.46
CA VAL A 277 3.16 4.49 22.39
C VAL A 277 4.04 3.69 21.44
N VAL A 278 3.48 3.31 20.31
CA VAL A 278 4.16 2.56 19.25
C VAL A 278 4.78 3.54 18.26
N VAL A 279 6.01 3.28 17.84
CA VAL A 279 6.73 4.14 16.90
C VAL A 279 7.26 3.28 15.76
N THR A 280 6.66 3.42 14.58
CA THR A 280 6.96 2.62 13.37
C THR A 280 6.53 3.38 12.12
N ASP A 281 7.21 3.15 11.00
CA ASP A 281 6.79 3.61 9.68
C ASP A 281 6.16 2.52 8.80
N GLU A 282 5.88 1.34 9.36
CA GLU A 282 5.29 0.19 8.67
C GLU A 282 4.01 -0.33 9.34
N GLU A 283 3.16 -1.00 8.56
CA GLU A 283 1.89 -1.58 9.02
C GLU A 283 2.07 -2.76 10.00
N GLY A 284 3.24 -3.39 9.97
CA GLY A 284 3.58 -4.61 10.71
C GLY A 284 3.26 -5.88 9.93
N SER A 285 4.27 -6.75 9.80
CA SER A 285 4.21 -8.02 9.08
C SER A 285 3.22 -9.04 9.69
N ASP A 286 2.83 -8.85 10.94
CA ASP A 286 1.87 -9.69 11.68
C ASP A 286 0.43 -9.18 11.65
N LEU A 287 0.12 -8.13 10.87
CA LEU A 287 -1.22 -7.55 10.71
C LEU A 287 -2.33 -8.60 10.64
N PHE A 288 -2.25 -9.50 9.66
CA PHE A 288 -3.29 -10.48 9.38
C PHE A 288 -3.44 -11.54 10.48
N LYS A 289 -2.40 -11.78 11.27
CA LYS A 289 -2.36 -12.84 12.29
C LYS A 289 -2.73 -12.31 13.67
N SER A 290 -2.42 -11.06 13.96
CA SER A 290 -2.33 -10.59 15.35
C SER A 290 -3.12 -9.31 15.65
N LEU A 291 -3.55 -8.52 14.67
CA LEU A 291 -4.24 -7.25 14.92
C LEU A 291 -5.51 -7.40 15.77
N ASP A 292 -6.48 -8.22 15.33
CA ASP A 292 -7.78 -8.30 15.98
C ASP A 292 -7.65 -8.82 17.43
N HIS A 293 -6.84 -9.87 17.63
CA HIS A 293 -6.54 -10.39 18.96
C HIS A 293 -5.81 -9.36 19.84
N CYS A 294 -4.87 -8.60 19.27
CA CYS A 294 -4.18 -7.53 19.97
C CYS A 294 -5.15 -6.45 20.46
N ILE A 295 -6.07 -6.01 19.60
CA ILE A 295 -7.11 -5.02 19.95
C ILE A 295 -7.98 -5.54 21.09
N GLU A 296 -8.49 -6.77 20.98
CA GLU A 296 -9.32 -7.40 22.02
C GLU A 296 -8.61 -7.39 23.38
N LEU A 297 -7.34 -7.76 23.43
CA LEU A 297 -6.55 -7.77 24.65
C LEU A 297 -6.32 -6.37 25.23
N MET A 298 -6.08 -5.37 24.38
CA MET A 298 -5.91 -3.98 24.84
C MET A 298 -7.22 -3.41 25.40
N GLN A 299 -8.35 -3.70 24.75
CA GLN A 299 -9.67 -3.28 25.20
C GLN A 299 -10.06 -3.92 26.53
N GLN A 300 -9.82 -5.22 26.69
CA GLN A 300 -10.07 -5.95 27.95
C GLN A 300 -9.32 -5.35 29.14
N ASP A 301 -8.09 -4.89 28.89
CA ASP A 301 -7.22 -4.32 29.92
C ASP A 301 -7.32 -2.79 30.04
N HIS A 302 -8.20 -2.14 29.26
CA HIS A 302 -8.33 -0.69 29.17
C HIS A 302 -7.00 0.04 28.86
N ILE A 303 -6.16 -0.57 28.02
CA ILE A 303 -4.90 0.01 27.55
C ILE A 303 -5.18 0.85 26.31
N ARG A 304 -4.81 2.14 26.36
CA ARG A 304 -4.93 3.04 25.20
C ARG A 304 -3.67 3.02 24.36
N CYS A 305 -3.79 2.76 23.06
CA CYS A 305 -2.66 2.69 22.15
C CYS A 305 -2.56 3.96 21.28
N PHE A 306 -1.37 4.56 21.28
CA PHE A 306 -0.99 5.70 20.48
C PHE A 306 0.09 5.24 19.50
N VAL A 307 0.05 5.76 18.27
CA VAL A 307 1.04 5.44 17.26
C VAL A 307 1.66 6.73 16.75
N ILE A 308 2.98 6.81 16.71
CA ILE A 308 3.72 7.83 15.97
C ILE A 308 4.23 7.15 14.71
N GLY A 309 3.73 7.56 13.55
CA GLY A 309 4.06 6.90 12.29
C GLY A 309 3.87 7.78 11.06
N LYS A 310 4.10 7.19 9.89
CA LYS A 310 4.03 7.87 8.59
C LYS A 310 2.72 7.61 7.86
N SER A 311 2.49 8.39 6.81
CA SER A 311 1.34 8.20 5.91
C SER A 311 1.52 7.00 5.00
N THR A 312 0.41 6.36 4.61
CA THR A 312 0.41 5.37 3.53
C THR A 312 0.66 6.02 2.17
N VAL A 313 1.02 5.19 1.19
CA VAL A 313 1.19 5.61 -0.19
C VAL A 313 -0.02 5.16 -1.01
N LEU A 314 -0.59 6.09 -1.78
CA LEU A 314 -1.80 5.87 -2.54
C LEU A 314 -1.63 4.68 -3.50
N GLY A 315 -2.37 3.59 -3.25
CA GLY A 315 -2.37 2.39 -4.09
C GLY A 315 -1.12 1.53 -4.01
N ARG A 316 -0.20 1.79 -3.06
CA ARG A 316 1.06 1.06 -2.95
C ARG A 316 1.25 0.53 -1.51
N PRO A 317 0.93 -0.75 -1.27
CA PRO A 317 1.15 -1.36 0.04
C PRO A 317 2.64 -1.54 0.37
N VAL A 318 3.49 -1.58 -0.66
CA VAL A 318 4.94 -1.77 -0.58
C VAL A 318 5.62 -0.70 -1.43
N ILE A 319 6.70 -0.14 -0.92
CA ILE A 319 7.53 0.82 -1.63
C ILE A 319 8.99 0.41 -1.61
N GLU A 320 9.67 0.65 -2.73
CA GLU A 320 11.11 0.46 -2.86
C GLU A 320 11.79 1.83 -2.84
N SER A 321 12.83 1.96 -2.02
CA SER A 321 13.63 3.18 -1.92
C SER A 321 15.11 2.85 -2.10
N HIS A 322 15.79 3.60 -2.97
CA HIS A 322 17.23 3.48 -3.11
C HIS A 322 17.90 4.21 -1.95
N ARG A 323 18.70 3.47 -1.17
CA ARG A 323 19.46 4.02 -0.05
C ARG A 323 20.95 3.79 -0.28
N PHE A 324 21.75 4.62 0.38
CA PHE A 324 23.19 4.49 0.41
C PHE A 324 23.62 4.06 1.81
N GLY A 325 24.39 2.98 1.88
CA GLY A 325 24.99 2.53 3.13
C GLY A 325 26.10 3.48 3.58
N PRO A 326 26.60 3.34 4.82
CA PRO A 326 27.73 4.14 5.33
C PRO A 326 29.01 4.04 4.47
N SER A 327 29.16 2.95 3.71
CA SER A 327 30.25 2.72 2.76
C SER A 327 30.05 3.42 1.40
N GLY A 328 28.92 4.09 1.17
CA GLY A 328 28.52 4.65 -0.12
C GLY A 328 27.93 3.63 -1.09
N GLN A 329 27.76 2.36 -0.68
CA GLN A 329 27.11 1.34 -1.50
C GLN A 329 25.61 1.60 -1.60
N GLN A 330 25.07 1.60 -2.81
CA GLN A 330 23.63 1.68 -3.04
C GLN A 330 22.96 0.32 -2.81
N TYR A 331 21.85 0.31 -2.07
CA TYR A 331 20.99 -0.85 -1.89
C TYR A 331 19.52 -0.43 -1.99
N ILE A 332 18.64 -1.38 -2.31
CA ILE A 332 17.19 -1.15 -2.36
C ILE A 332 16.63 -1.54 -0.99
N SER A 333 16.02 -0.57 -0.32
CA SER A 333 15.27 -0.75 0.92
C SER A 333 13.80 -0.86 0.56
N VAL A 334 13.20 -1.99 0.90
CA VAL A 334 11.76 -2.21 0.81
C VAL A 334 11.14 -1.76 2.13
N VAL A 335 10.05 -1.00 2.05
CA VAL A 335 9.26 -0.58 3.22
C VAL A 335 7.81 -0.95 2.97
N GLU A 336 7.12 -1.42 4.01
CA GLU A 336 5.71 -1.81 3.97
C GLU A 336 4.81 -0.79 4.70
N PRO A 337 4.57 0.40 4.12
CA PRO A 337 3.72 1.42 4.75
C PRO A 337 2.27 0.97 4.91
N GLY A 338 1.85 -0.10 4.23
CA GLY A 338 0.50 -0.64 4.32
C GLY A 338 -0.54 0.16 3.52
N LEU A 339 -1.80 -0.14 3.80
CA LEU A 339 -2.96 0.41 3.09
C LEU A 339 -3.80 1.22 4.05
N GLU A 340 -4.37 2.32 3.59
CA GLU A 340 -5.32 3.13 4.37
C GLU A 340 -6.64 2.39 4.64
N SER A 341 -6.95 1.37 3.82
CA SER A 341 -8.15 0.54 3.87
C SER A 341 -7.82 -0.94 4.10
N ALA A 342 -8.82 -1.71 4.56
CA ALA A 342 -8.64 -3.15 4.77
C ALA A 342 -8.22 -3.90 3.50
N PHE A 343 -8.67 -3.45 2.33
CA PHE A 343 -8.34 -4.05 1.04
C PHE A 343 -7.77 -3.01 0.10
N LEU A 344 -7.00 -3.44 -0.90
CA LEU A 344 -6.52 -2.55 -1.94
C LEU A 344 -7.70 -2.17 -2.83
N GLU A 345 -8.20 -0.94 -2.66
CA GLU A 345 -9.39 -0.43 -3.36
C GLU A 345 -9.04 0.49 -4.54
N PHE A 346 -7.76 0.81 -4.70
CA PHE A 346 -7.23 1.64 -5.77
C PHE A 346 -6.19 0.85 -6.57
N MET A 347 -6.34 0.88 -7.89
CA MET A 347 -5.41 0.26 -8.83
C MET A 347 -4.56 1.36 -9.47
N ASP A 348 -3.27 1.39 -9.16
CA ASP A 348 -2.30 2.24 -9.87
C ASP A 348 -1.68 1.42 -11.03
N PRO A 349 -2.09 1.61 -12.29
CA PRO A 349 -1.51 0.85 -13.42
C PRO A 349 -0.03 1.18 -13.65
N ALA A 350 0.48 2.24 -13.00
CA ALA A 350 1.87 2.65 -13.03
C ALA A 350 2.76 1.89 -12.01
N SER A 351 2.18 1.21 -11.02
CA SER A 351 2.94 0.70 -9.86
C SER A 351 4.04 -0.30 -10.24
N HIS A 352 3.83 -1.06 -11.32
CA HIS A 352 4.74 -2.09 -11.81
C HIS A 352 5.17 -1.82 -13.26
N SER A 353 5.20 -0.56 -13.67
CA SER A 353 5.56 -0.16 -15.03
C SER A 353 6.92 0.52 -15.06
N SER A 354 7.86 0.01 -15.87
CA SER A 354 9.16 0.66 -16.09
C SER A 354 9.03 2.06 -16.69
N PHE A 355 7.93 2.37 -17.38
CA PHE A 355 7.64 3.71 -17.84
C PHE A 355 7.51 4.69 -16.67
N SER A 356 6.86 4.26 -15.60
CA SER A 356 6.59 5.07 -14.41
C SER A 356 7.67 4.97 -13.35
N TYR A 357 8.82 4.36 -13.69
CA TYR A 357 9.95 4.24 -12.77
C TYR A 357 10.46 5.63 -12.36
N GLY A 358 10.62 5.84 -11.06
CA GLY A 358 11.08 7.12 -10.51
C GLY A 358 9.98 8.19 -10.35
N LEU A 359 8.70 7.88 -10.63
CA LEU A 359 7.61 8.75 -10.18
C LEU A 359 7.58 8.78 -8.65
N ALA A 360 7.56 10.00 -8.10
CA ALA A 360 7.48 10.19 -6.65
C ALA A 360 6.17 9.57 -6.11
N PRO A 361 6.23 8.78 -5.02
CA PRO A 361 5.04 8.24 -4.40
C PRO A 361 4.16 9.37 -3.87
N VAL A 362 2.84 9.21 -3.99
CA VAL A 362 1.87 10.17 -3.46
C VAL A 362 1.40 9.68 -2.09
N LEU A 363 1.71 10.46 -1.06
CA LEU A 363 1.27 10.19 0.31
C LEU A 363 -0.23 10.50 0.43
N THR A 364 -0.98 9.61 1.07
CA THR A 364 -2.44 9.73 1.20
C THR A 364 -2.84 10.78 2.22
N GLY A 365 -1.94 11.14 3.13
CA GLY A 365 -2.26 11.88 4.34
C GLY A 365 -3.11 11.05 5.32
N GLU A 366 -3.20 9.73 5.12
CA GLU A 366 -3.90 8.75 5.97
C GLU A 366 -2.94 7.74 6.59
N ALA A 367 -3.35 7.19 7.73
CA ALA A 367 -2.61 6.19 8.47
C ALA A 367 -2.86 4.76 7.98
N PRO A 368 -1.92 3.83 8.19
CA PRO A 368 -2.08 2.42 7.86
C PRO A 368 -3.29 1.81 8.60
N TYR A 369 -4.03 0.94 7.93
CA TYR A 369 -5.35 0.44 8.34
C TYR A 369 -5.30 -0.21 9.73
N GLY A 370 -4.33 -1.07 9.98
CA GLY A 370 -4.20 -1.79 11.24
C GLY A 370 -3.75 -0.90 12.37
N LEU A 371 -2.73 -0.06 12.15
CA LEU A 371 -2.27 0.92 13.15
C LEU A 371 -3.37 1.92 13.52
N LYS A 372 -4.14 2.38 12.53
CA LYS A 372 -5.28 3.27 12.74
C LYS A 372 -6.40 2.58 13.51
N ARG A 373 -6.75 1.33 13.16
CA ARG A 373 -7.72 0.53 13.93
C ARG A 373 -7.28 0.30 15.37
N LEU A 374 -6.01 -0.01 15.59
CA LEU A 374 -5.44 -0.16 16.93
C LEU A 374 -5.66 1.11 17.77
N CYS A 375 -5.41 2.29 17.20
CA CYS A 375 -5.65 3.56 17.90
C CYS A 375 -7.14 3.83 18.13
N LEU A 376 -7.96 3.69 17.09
CA LEU A 376 -9.41 3.93 17.11
C LEU A 376 -10.10 3.07 18.16
N GLU A 377 -9.88 1.75 18.11
CA GLU A 377 -10.63 0.78 18.91
C GLU A 377 -10.14 0.70 20.36
N THR A 378 -8.92 1.18 20.65
CA THR A 378 -8.39 1.28 22.03
C THR A 378 -8.55 2.67 22.64
N GLY A 379 -9.14 3.64 21.92
CA GLY A 379 -9.36 4.99 22.40
C GLY A 379 -8.11 5.86 22.50
N GLY A 380 -7.07 5.57 21.72
CA GLY A 380 -5.87 6.40 21.57
C GLY A 380 -5.88 7.26 20.30
N MET A 381 -4.71 7.58 19.75
CA MET A 381 -4.55 8.46 18.59
C MET A 381 -3.40 8.04 17.69
N PHE A 382 -3.58 8.21 16.38
CA PHE A 382 -2.49 8.15 15.41
C PHE A 382 -1.92 9.55 15.21
N LEU A 383 -0.62 9.70 15.43
CA LEU A 383 0.13 10.94 15.36
C LEU A 383 1.06 10.88 14.16
N MET A 384 0.74 11.67 13.14
CA MET A 384 1.51 11.71 11.91
C MET A 384 2.33 12.99 11.85
N SER A 385 3.59 12.87 11.41
CA SER A 385 4.40 14.06 11.17
C SER A 385 3.96 14.78 9.89
N SER A 386 3.87 16.11 9.95
CA SER A 386 3.52 16.97 8.82
C SER A 386 4.55 16.96 7.70
N THR A 387 5.80 16.59 7.98
CA THR A 387 6.85 16.42 6.96
C THR A 387 6.64 15.18 6.12
N ASP A 388 5.82 14.23 6.59
CA ASP A 388 5.49 12.99 5.89
C ASP A 388 4.10 13.08 5.21
N ILE A 389 3.69 14.29 4.83
CA ILE A 389 2.44 14.55 4.11
C ILE A 389 2.73 15.60 3.05
N ASP A 390 2.17 15.41 1.85
CA ASP A 390 2.28 16.42 0.81
C ASP A 390 1.51 17.69 1.22
N PRO A 391 2.11 18.89 1.20
CA PRO A 391 1.45 20.14 1.59
C PRO A 391 0.19 20.48 0.79
N SER A 392 0.06 19.94 -0.43
CA SER A 392 -1.13 20.15 -1.28
C SER A 392 -2.35 19.33 -0.84
N VAL A 393 -2.18 18.46 0.15
CA VAL A 393 -3.20 17.54 0.63
C VAL A 393 -3.86 18.09 1.89
N ASP A 394 -5.12 18.51 1.79
CA ASP A 394 -5.88 19.11 2.90
C ASP A 394 -6.51 18.05 3.82
N SER A 395 -6.23 18.17 5.12
CA SER A 395 -6.81 17.31 6.17
C SER A 395 -8.33 17.39 6.27
N ASN A 396 -8.91 18.57 6.05
CA ASN A 396 -10.36 18.73 6.18
C ASN A 396 -11.07 18.06 5.01
N THR A 397 -10.52 18.20 3.81
CA THR A 397 -11.07 17.56 2.60
C THR A 397 -10.96 16.04 2.68
N ILE A 398 -9.83 15.49 3.13
CA ILE A 398 -9.64 14.02 3.21
C ILE A 398 -10.61 13.33 4.17
N ARG A 399 -11.15 14.05 5.18
CA ARG A 399 -12.10 13.47 6.12
C ARG A 399 -13.35 12.89 5.43
N GLU A 400 -13.71 13.37 4.25
CA GLU A 400 -14.82 12.83 3.46
C GLU A 400 -14.45 11.59 2.62
N PHE A 401 -13.17 11.27 2.53
CA PHE A 401 -12.60 10.16 1.75
C PHE A 401 -12.06 9.03 2.64
N GLN A 402 -12.53 8.98 3.88
CA GLN A 402 -12.17 7.95 4.84
C GLN A 402 -12.70 6.59 4.37
N PRO A 403 -11.87 5.54 4.35
CA PRO A 403 -12.36 4.21 4.07
C PRO A 403 -13.23 3.68 5.22
N LEU A 404 -13.95 2.59 4.94
CA LEU A 404 -14.68 1.88 5.98
C LEU A 404 -13.70 1.15 6.90
N TYR A 405 -13.61 1.65 8.14
CA TYR A 405 -12.88 1.02 9.24
C TYR A 405 -13.78 0.00 9.93
N GLY A 406 -13.37 -1.25 9.88
CA GLY A 406 -13.98 -2.38 10.57
C GLY A 406 -13.07 -3.59 10.45
N ASP A 407 -13.34 -4.65 11.19
CA ASP A 407 -12.60 -5.90 11.05
C ASP A 407 -12.69 -6.41 9.61
N ARG A 408 -11.59 -7.03 9.13
CA ARG A 408 -11.50 -7.46 7.73
C ARG A 408 -12.65 -8.40 7.34
N PRO A 409 -13.09 -9.36 8.17
CA PRO A 409 -14.28 -10.16 7.88
C PRO A 409 -15.56 -9.34 7.65
N THR A 410 -15.84 -8.35 8.50
CA THR A 410 -16.99 -7.45 8.33
C THR A 410 -16.86 -6.61 7.06
N VAL A 411 -15.69 -6.02 6.80
CA VAL A 411 -15.46 -5.25 5.56
C VAL A 411 -15.66 -6.16 4.34
N ARG A 412 -15.11 -7.38 4.37
CA ARG A 412 -15.30 -8.35 3.28
C ARG A 412 -16.77 -8.71 3.05
N ARG A 413 -17.55 -8.86 4.13
CA ARG A 413 -19.00 -9.10 4.02
C ARG A 413 -19.71 -7.89 3.41
N SER A 414 -19.31 -6.66 3.75
CA SER A 414 -19.87 -5.44 3.14
C SER A 414 -19.64 -5.38 1.63
N LEU A 415 -18.49 -5.85 1.14
CA LEU A 415 -18.18 -5.90 -0.30
C LEU A 415 -19.16 -6.82 -1.07
N GLN A 416 -19.78 -7.82 -0.44
CA GLN A 416 -20.77 -8.67 -1.10
C GLN A 416 -22.04 -7.90 -1.50
N PHE A 417 -22.33 -6.80 -0.81
CA PHE A 417 -23.50 -5.96 -1.04
C PHE A 417 -23.16 -4.67 -1.79
N ASP A 418 -21.89 -4.44 -2.11
CA ASP A 418 -21.39 -3.30 -2.88
C ASP A 418 -20.61 -3.81 -4.11
N PRO A 419 -21.30 -4.12 -5.23
CA PRO A 419 -20.66 -4.63 -6.43
C PRO A 419 -19.65 -3.65 -7.04
N PHE A 420 -19.80 -2.35 -6.81
CA PHE A 420 -18.90 -1.34 -7.33
C PHE A 420 -17.56 -1.41 -6.61
N ARG A 421 -17.57 -1.32 -5.28
CA ARG A 421 -16.35 -1.40 -4.46
C ARG A 421 -15.70 -2.78 -4.52
N SER A 422 -16.50 -3.84 -4.55
CA SER A 422 -16.02 -5.22 -4.77
C SER A 422 -15.32 -5.36 -6.13
N GLY A 423 -15.89 -4.75 -7.18
CA GLY A 423 -15.28 -4.68 -8.49
C GLY A 423 -13.92 -3.98 -8.48
N LEU A 424 -13.83 -2.82 -7.80
CA LEU A 424 -12.56 -2.09 -7.65
C LEU A 424 -11.48 -2.92 -6.95
N VAL A 425 -11.82 -3.59 -5.84
CA VAL A 425 -10.89 -4.48 -5.13
C VAL A 425 -10.40 -5.62 -6.03
N SER A 426 -11.32 -6.29 -6.73
CA SER A 426 -10.99 -7.40 -7.64
C SER A 426 -10.06 -6.95 -8.79
N ILE A 427 -10.30 -5.76 -9.35
CA ILE A 427 -9.45 -5.17 -10.39
C ILE A 427 -8.06 -4.84 -9.84
N ALA A 428 -7.98 -4.22 -8.66
CA ALA A 428 -6.71 -3.86 -8.05
C ALA A 428 -5.85 -5.09 -7.69
N GLU A 429 -6.46 -6.13 -7.12
CA GLU A 429 -5.79 -7.41 -6.85
C GLU A 429 -5.31 -8.10 -8.14
N SER A 430 -6.09 -8.02 -9.22
CA SER A 430 -5.71 -8.58 -10.53
C SER A 430 -4.57 -7.80 -11.19
N ASN A 431 -4.50 -6.48 -10.99
CA ASN A 431 -3.46 -5.62 -11.55
C ASN A 431 -2.08 -5.86 -10.94
N GLY A 432 -1.98 -6.37 -9.71
CA GLY A 432 -0.70 -6.74 -9.11
C GLY A 432 0.11 -7.79 -9.89
N LYS A 433 -0.51 -8.44 -10.90
CA LYS A 433 0.15 -9.40 -11.81
C LYS A 433 0.56 -8.78 -13.15
N VAL A 434 0.24 -7.51 -13.38
CA VAL A 434 0.52 -6.80 -14.62
C VAL A 434 1.79 -5.97 -14.43
N GLU A 435 2.88 -6.42 -15.04
CA GLU A 435 4.18 -5.78 -14.94
C GLU A 435 4.71 -5.44 -16.33
N LEU A 436 5.35 -4.28 -16.45
CA LEU A 436 6.19 -3.93 -17.58
C LEU A 436 7.63 -3.78 -17.10
N GLY A 437 8.45 -4.78 -17.42
CA GLY A 437 9.89 -4.72 -17.19
C GLY A 437 10.58 -3.60 -18.00
N VAL A 438 11.89 -3.45 -17.81
CA VAL A 438 12.68 -2.41 -18.48
C VAL A 438 12.52 -2.52 -20.00
N VAL A 439 12.03 -1.44 -20.62
CA VAL A 439 11.85 -1.38 -22.07
C VAL A 439 13.16 -1.09 -22.81
N GLN A 440 13.35 -1.75 -23.95
CA GLN A 440 14.50 -1.48 -24.81
C GLN A 440 14.29 -0.18 -25.60
N VAL A 441 15.19 0.78 -25.46
CA VAL A 441 15.10 2.05 -26.21
C VAL A 441 16.12 2.15 -27.34
N ARG A 442 17.01 1.16 -27.50
CA ARG A 442 18.08 1.14 -28.49
C ARG A 442 17.93 -0.04 -29.44
N PHE A 443 17.88 0.23 -30.73
CA PHE A 443 17.76 -0.79 -31.77
C PHE A 443 18.80 -0.57 -32.86
N SER A 444 19.38 -1.64 -33.38
CA SER A 444 20.31 -1.51 -34.49
C SER A 444 19.58 -1.14 -35.78
N VAL A 445 20.19 -0.25 -36.57
CA VAL A 445 19.73 0.06 -37.94
C VAL A 445 20.09 -1.09 -38.90
N ASN A 446 21.22 -1.76 -38.66
CA ASN A 446 21.76 -2.82 -39.51
C ASN A 446 21.81 -4.16 -38.76
N SER A 447 21.47 -5.27 -39.41
CA SER A 447 21.47 -6.61 -38.79
C SER A 447 22.82 -7.07 -38.21
N ASN A 448 23.92 -6.40 -38.56
CA ASN A 448 25.28 -6.83 -38.26
C ASN A 448 25.82 -6.24 -36.94
N LEU A 449 25.09 -5.34 -36.29
CA LEU A 449 25.45 -4.82 -34.97
C LEU A 449 24.60 -5.53 -33.92
N ILE A 450 25.26 -6.32 -33.07
CA ILE A 450 24.63 -6.97 -31.92
C ILE A 450 24.59 -5.95 -30.79
N LEU A 451 23.39 -5.70 -30.28
CA LEU A 451 23.17 -4.89 -29.08
C LEU A 451 22.74 -5.83 -27.95
N GLU A 452 23.19 -5.53 -26.73
CA GLU A 452 22.64 -6.15 -25.54
C GLU A 452 21.19 -5.69 -25.31
N GLY A 453 20.37 -6.57 -24.75
CA GLY A 453 18.95 -6.32 -24.48
C GLY A 453 18.01 -7.00 -25.49
N MET A 454 16.76 -6.53 -25.52
CA MET A 454 15.72 -7.12 -26.36
C MET A 454 15.88 -6.75 -27.84
N THR A 455 15.58 -7.70 -28.71
CA THR A 455 15.35 -7.45 -30.12
C THR A 455 14.06 -6.64 -30.34
N LEU A 456 13.89 -6.09 -31.55
CA LEU A 456 12.68 -5.33 -31.87
C LEU A 456 11.39 -6.17 -31.70
N PRO A 457 11.30 -7.42 -32.20
CA PRO A 457 10.12 -8.26 -31.98
C PRO A 457 9.82 -8.54 -30.51
N GLU A 458 10.85 -8.81 -29.70
CA GLU A 458 10.71 -9.06 -28.25
C GLU A 458 10.20 -7.81 -27.53
N ALA A 459 10.81 -6.65 -27.80
CA ALA A 459 10.41 -5.38 -27.22
C ALA A 459 8.97 -4.99 -27.60
N ARG A 460 8.55 -5.26 -28.85
CA ARG A 460 7.16 -5.10 -29.30
C ARG A 460 6.23 -6.04 -28.53
N SER A 461 6.60 -7.31 -28.41
CA SER A 461 5.79 -8.33 -27.73
C SER A 461 5.57 -7.99 -26.25
N GLN A 462 6.62 -7.54 -25.55
CA GLN A 462 6.55 -7.16 -24.14
C GLN A 462 5.55 -6.01 -23.91
N VAL A 463 5.69 -4.91 -24.66
CA VAL A 463 4.82 -3.73 -24.49
C VAL A 463 3.40 -4.02 -24.99
N ALA A 464 3.22 -4.82 -26.05
CA ALA A 464 1.90 -5.24 -26.51
C ALA A 464 1.18 -6.12 -25.48
N ALA A 465 1.89 -7.04 -24.80
CA ALA A 465 1.32 -7.84 -23.73
C ALA A 465 0.84 -6.97 -22.55
N PHE A 466 1.64 -5.96 -22.19
CA PHE A 466 1.27 -4.97 -21.17
C PHE A 466 0.04 -4.14 -21.58
N ASP A 467 0.00 -3.55 -22.79
CA ASP A 467 -1.17 -2.80 -23.26
C ASP A 467 -2.43 -3.68 -23.33
N ASN A 468 -2.31 -4.94 -23.74
CA ASN A 468 -3.42 -5.89 -23.73
C ASN A 468 -3.96 -6.16 -22.31
N ALA A 469 -3.09 -6.16 -21.29
CA ALA A 469 -3.52 -6.24 -19.91
C ALA A 469 -4.28 -4.98 -19.47
N LEU A 470 -3.79 -3.80 -19.85
CA LEU A 470 -4.48 -2.53 -19.60
C LEU A 470 -5.84 -2.47 -20.30
N VAL A 471 -5.98 -3.03 -21.51
CA VAL A 471 -7.28 -3.16 -22.21
C VAL A 471 -8.26 -4.01 -21.38
N ARG A 472 -7.80 -5.13 -20.82
CA ARG A 472 -8.66 -5.98 -19.96
C ARG A 472 -9.09 -5.23 -18.70
N ASN A 473 -8.16 -4.52 -18.05
CA ASN A 473 -8.45 -3.73 -16.86
C ASN A 473 -9.44 -2.59 -17.17
N LEU A 474 -9.24 -1.88 -18.29
CA LEU A 474 -10.15 -0.82 -18.73
C LEU A 474 -11.55 -1.36 -19.02
N LYS A 475 -11.66 -2.53 -19.66
CA LYS A 475 -12.94 -3.20 -19.90
C LYS A 475 -13.65 -3.57 -18.58
N ALA A 476 -12.89 -4.05 -17.59
CA ALA A 476 -13.44 -4.34 -16.27
C ALA A 476 -13.94 -3.06 -15.56
N LEU A 477 -13.18 -1.96 -15.63
CA LEU A 477 -13.60 -0.65 -15.12
C LEU A 477 -14.87 -0.14 -15.84
N GLN A 478 -14.92 -0.23 -17.17
CA GLN A 478 -16.09 0.17 -17.95
C GLN A 478 -17.36 -0.59 -17.56
N ALA A 479 -17.24 -1.86 -17.15
CA ALA A 479 -18.38 -2.63 -16.66
C ALA A 479 -18.95 -2.08 -15.34
N LEU A 480 -18.15 -1.36 -14.54
CA LEU A 480 -18.58 -0.69 -13.31
C LEU A 480 -19.18 0.71 -13.56
N ALA A 481 -18.90 1.33 -14.71
CA ALA A 481 -19.32 2.69 -15.03
C ALA A 481 -20.84 2.96 -14.86
N PRO A 482 -21.76 2.04 -15.23
CA PRO A 482 -23.19 2.26 -15.02
C PRO A 482 -23.59 2.41 -13.54
N GLN A 483 -22.82 1.79 -12.63
CA GLN A 483 -23.10 1.84 -11.19
C GLN A 483 -22.57 3.13 -10.55
N ARG A 484 -21.59 3.80 -11.17
CA ARG A 484 -20.96 5.04 -10.69
C ARG A 484 -21.99 6.10 -10.25
N THR A 485 -23.10 6.26 -10.98
CA THR A 485 -24.14 7.27 -10.68
C THR A 485 -24.92 6.99 -9.38
N ARG A 486 -24.85 5.77 -8.85
CA ARG A 486 -25.53 5.35 -7.62
C ARG A 486 -24.60 5.30 -6.41
N VAL A 487 -23.29 5.36 -6.62
CA VAL A 487 -22.29 5.31 -5.57
C VAL A 487 -22.27 6.65 -4.83
N ARG A 488 -22.39 6.60 -3.51
CA ARG A 488 -22.31 7.78 -2.64
C ARG A 488 -20.94 7.93 -1.98
N ASP A 489 -20.16 6.86 -1.93
CA ASP A 489 -18.83 6.88 -1.36
C ASP A 489 -17.87 7.68 -2.27
N ARG A 490 -17.46 8.86 -1.80
CA ARG A 490 -16.55 9.75 -2.53
C ARG A 490 -15.20 9.11 -2.80
N ARG A 491 -14.73 8.26 -1.90
CA ARG A 491 -13.46 7.55 -2.03
C ARG A 491 -13.48 6.56 -3.19
N SER A 492 -14.48 5.69 -3.24
CA SER A 492 -14.64 4.74 -4.35
C SER A 492 -14.81 5.44 -5.68
N LEU A 493 -15.52 6.58 -5.73
CA LEU A 493 -15.63 7.41 -6.95
C LEU A 493 -14.27 7.97 -7.39
N ALA A 494 -13.49 8.55 -6.47
CA ALA A 494 -12.16 9.08 -6.76
C ALA A 494 -11.19 7.98 -7.22
N ASN A 495 -11.21 6.81 -6.55
CA ASN A 495 -10.45 5.64 -6.96
C ASN A 495 -10.80 5.25 -8.40
N PHE A 496 -12.10 5.10 -8.71
CA PHE A 496 -12.57 4.71 -10.03
C PHE A 496 -12.14 5.70 -11.13
N ASP A 497 -12.43 6.98 -10.93
CA ASP A 497 -12.16 8.01 -11.93
C ASP A 497 -10.65 8.11 -12.22
N LEU A 498 -9.82 8.10 -11.17
CA LEU A 498 -8.37 8.12 -11.32
C LEU A 498 -7.85 6.82 -11.98
N CYS A 499 -8.36 5.65 -11.59
CA CYS A 499 -7.96 4.37 -12.20
C CYS A 499 -8.19 4.37 -13.72
N VAL A 500 -9.37 4.85 -14.15
CA VAL A 500 -9.72 4.95 -15.58
C VAL A 500 -8.75 5.90 -16.27
N ALA A 501 -8.56 7.11 -15.74
CA ALA A 501 -7.69 8.12 -16.32
C ALA A 501 -6.23 7.63 -16.48
N LEU A 502 -5.66 7.04 -15.41
CA LEU A 502 -4.31 6.50 -15.43
C LEU A 502 -4.18 5.31 -16.38
N THR A 503 -5.19 4.44 -16.48
CA THR A 503 -5.16 3.31 -17.42
C THR A 503 -5.09 3.82 -18.85
N VAL A 504 -5.91 4.82 -19.21
CA VAL A 504 -5.89 5.42 -20.55
C VAL A 504 -4.55 6.13 -20.81
N ALA A 505 -3.97 6.80 -19.81
CA ALA A 505 -2.64 7.41 -19.91
C ALA A 505 -1.54 6.37 -20.21
N GLN A 506 -1.47 5.29 -19.44
CA GLN A 506 -0.51 4.19 -19.65
C GLN A 506 -0.65 3.56 -21.04
N ARG A 507 -1.89 3.37 -21.50
CA ARG A 507 -2.16 2.88 -22.86
C ARG A 507 -1.69 3.84 -23.94
N SER A 508 -1.91 5.14 -23.77
CA SER A 508 -1.46 6.15 -24.75
C SER A 508 0.06 6.08 -24.96
N TYR A 509 0.81 5.91 -23.88
CA TYR A 509 2.27 5.85 -23.92
C TYR A 509 2.79 4.51 -24.45
N SER A 510 2.12 3.40 -24.11
CA SER A 510 2.38 2.08 -24.69
C SER A 510 2.14 2.06 -26.20
N GLN A 511 1.02 2.63 -26.65
CA GLN A 511 0.68 2.74 -28.07
C GLN A 511 1.65 3.68 -28.81
N SER A 512 2.11 4.75 -28.16
CA SER A 512 3.13 5.64 -28.73
C SER A 512 4.43 4.88 -29.00
N TYR A 513 4.92 4.11 -28.01
CA TYR A 513 6.10 3.27 -28.15
C TYR A 513 5.95 2.24 -29.27
N LEU A 514 4.83 1.52 -29.31
CA LEU A 514 4.54 0.52 -30.34
C LEU A 514 4.47 1.14 -31.75
N GLY A 515 3.90 2.33 -31.87
CA GLY A 515 3.85 3.09 -33.12
C GLY A 515 5.24 3.47 -33.63
N VAL A 516 6.12 3.92 -32.73
CA VAL A 516 7.52 4.19 -33.06
C VAL A 516 8.25 2.91 -33.50
N LEU A 517 8.09 1.80 -32.78
CA LEU A 517 8.67 0.51 -33.19
C LEU A 517 8.19 0.08 -34.57
N ASN A 518 6.91 0.28 -34.88
CA ASN A 518 6.35 -0.02 -36.19
C ASN A 518 6.99 0.83 -37.29
N ARG A 519 7.29 2.10 -37.01
CA ARG A 519 7.94 3.01 -37.97
C ARG A 519 9.37 2.60 -38.28
N ILE A 520 10.18 2.28 -37.27
CA ILE A 520 11.57 1.82 -37.49
C ILE A 520 11.65 0.39 -38.06
N SER A 521 10.56 -0.39 -37.98
CA SER A 521 10.47 -1.73 -38.59
C SER A 521 10.18 -1.70 -40.09
N GLN A 522 9.81 -0.56 -40.66
CA GLN A 522 9.46 -0.49 -42.06
C GLN A 522 10.70 -0.81 -42.92
N PRO A 523 10.58 -1.57 -44.04
CA PRO A 523 11.74 -1.97 -44.84
C PRO A 523 12.61 -0.79 -45.34
N ASN A 524 11.97 0.35 -45.57
CA ASN A 524 12.57 1.59 -46.04
C ASN A 524 12.94 2.57 -44.91
N ALA A 525 12.75 2.22 -43.63
CA ALA A 525 13.12 3.07 -42.51
C ALA A 525 14.64 3.29 -42.49
N ARG A 526 15.08 4.55 -42.54
CA ARG A 526 16.49 4.94 -42.49
C ARG A 526 16.65 6.15 -41.57
N PRO A 527 17.74 6.21 -40.78
CA PRO A 527 18.02 7.39 -39.97
C PRO A 527 18.15 8.66 -40.82
N LYS A 528 17.90 9.82 -40.21
CA LYS A 528 18.09 11.12 -40.89
C LYS A 528 19.54 11.29 -41.36
N ASP A 529 20.51 10.87 -40.55
CA ASP A 529 21.92 10.80 -40.93
C ASP A 529 22.28 9.37 -41.40
N PRO A 530 22.67 9.18 -42.67
CA PRO A 530 23.05 7.86 -43.20
C PRO A 530 24.21 7.17 -42.46
N GLY A 531 25.03 7.93 -41.72
CA GLY A 531 26.15 7.42 -40.93
C GLY A 531 25.75 6.82 -39.58
N HIS A 532 24.50 7.00 -39.14
CA HIS A 532 23.99 6.45 -37.89
C HIS A 532 23.66 4.98 -38.02
N ASN A 533 24.02 4.21 -36.99
CA ASN A 533 23.83 2.75 -36.95
C ASN A 533 22.97 2.27 -35.79
N ILE A 534 22.51 3.18 -34.91
CA ILE A 534 21.58 2.88 -33.82
C ILE A 534 20.39 3.83 -33.87
N TRP A 535 19.19 3.26 -33.79
CA TRP A 535 17.95 3.95 -33.43
C TRP A 535 17.86 4.12 -31.93
N LEU A 536 17.51 5.33 -31.49
CA LEU A 536 17.29 5.66 -30.09
C LEU A 536 15.87 6.21 -29.92
N LEU A 537 15.06 5.54 -29.12
CA LEU A 537 13.76 6.03 -28.70
C LEU A 537 13.96 6.99 -27.53
N VAL A 538 13.43 8.20 -27.65
CA VAL A 538 13.52 9.24 -26.62
C VAL A 538 12.14 9.79 -26.28
N ASN A 539 11.97 10.20 -25.03
CA ASN A 539 10.77 10.89 -24.59
C ASN A 539 10.76 12.33 -25.09
N SER A 540 9.67 12.72 -25.76
CA SER A 540 9.53 14.04 -26.38
C SER A 540 8.11 14.56 -26.28
N ILE A 541 7.95 15.89 -26.29
CA ILE A 541 6.65 16.53 -26.41
C ILE A 541 6.06 16.27 -27.81
N GLU A 542 6.93 16.16 -28.81
CA GLU A 542 6.55 15.73 -30.15
C GLU A 542 6.41 14.20 -30.19
N ASP A 543 5.18 13.71 -30.21
CA ASP A 543 4.89 12.28 -30.29
C ASP A 543 4.89 11.77 -31.73
N GLU A 544 5.81 10.86 -32.06
CA GLU A 544 5.88 10.18 -33.36
C GLU A 544 5.16 8.82 -33.38
N GLY A 545 4.48 8.46 -32.28
CA GLY A 545 3.78 7.20 -32.06
C GLY A 545 2.47 7.02 -32.85
N GLY A 546 1.99 8.07 -33.52
CA GLY A 546 0.86 7.99 -34.45
C GLY A 546 -0.52 8.30 -33.85
N PRO A 547 -1.60 8.19 -34.65
CA PRO A 547 -2.90 8.76 -34.34
C PRO A 547 -3.61 8.09 -33.15
N VAL A 548 -3.45 6.77 -32.97
CA VAL A 548 -4.07 6.04 -31.84
C VAL A 548 -3.51 6.52 -30.51
N ALA A 549 -2.19 6.71 -30.41
CA ALA A 549 -1.54 7.23 -29.23
C ALA A 549 -1.97 8.67 -28.94
N ALA A 550 -2.05 9.52 -29.98
CA ALA A 550 -2.51 10.90 -29.87
C ALA A 550 -3.95 11.00 -29.32
N GLN A 551 -4.88 10.21 -29.87
CA GLN A 551 -6.27 10.19 -29.42
C GLN A 551 -6.40 9.72 -27.95
N LEU A 552 -5.71 8.65 -27.57
CA LEU A 552 -5.72 8.17 -26.18
C LEU A 552 -5.11 9.19 -25.23
N ARG A 553 -4.08 9.92 -25.65
CA ARG A 553 -3.44 10.95 -24.83
C ARG A 553 -4.35 12.15 -24.59
N GLU A 554 -5.08 12.59 -25.63
CA GLU A 554 -6.09 13.64 -25.49
C GLU A 554 -7.18 13.22 -24.50
N GLN A 555 -7.72 12.00 -24.66
CA GLN A 555 -8.71 11.44 -23.72
C GLN A 555 -8.17 11.36 -22.28
N ALA A 556 -6.93 10.89 -22.11
CA ALA A 556 -6.29 10.81 -20.80
C ALA A 556 -6.16 12.21 -20.16
N ARG A 557 -5.77 13.23 -20.94
CA ARG A 557 -5.64 14.60 -20.46
C ARG A 557 -6.98 15.14 -19.94
N ASP A 558 -8.06 14.95 -20.71
CA ASP A 558 -9.39 15.41 -20.31
C ASP A 558 -9.87 14.70 -19.03
N MET A 559 -9.65 13.38 -18.94
CA MET A 559 -10.01 12.60 -17.76
C MET A 559 -9.21 12.99 -16.52
N LEU A 560 -7.89 13.20 -16.67
CA LEU A 560 -7.03 13.65 -15.57
C LEU A 560 -7.42 15.06 -15.10
N ALA A 561 -7.71 15.98 -16.02
CA ALA A 561 -8.21 17.31 -15.70
C ALA A 561 -9.52 17.25 -14.90
N ALA A 562 -10.46 16.39 -15.31
CA ALA A 562 -11.72 16.18 -14.60
C ALA A 562 -11.51 15.62 -13.18
N VAL A 563 -10.54 14.73 -12.97
CA VAL A 563 -10.16 14.22 -11.63
C VAL A 563 -9.60 15.35 -10.76
N ILE A 564 -8.74 16.21 -11.32
CA ILE A 564 -8.16 17.35 -10.59
C ILE A 564 -9.26 18.32 -10.15
N GLU A 565 -10.23 18.59 -11.02
CA GLU A 565 -11.36 19.48 -10.74
C GLU A 565 -12.37 18.86 -9.75
N SER A 566 -12.63 17.56 -9.84
CA SER A 566 -13.64 16.88 -9.01
C SER A 566 -13.18 16.58 -7.58
N TYR A 567 -11.87 16.43 -7.38
CA TYR A 567 -11.28 16.02 -6.10
C TYR A 567 -10.15 16.97 -5.64
N PRO A 568 -10.37 18.29 -5.61
CA PRO A 568 -9.32 19.26 -5.29
C PRO A 568 -8.79 19.06 -3.88
N GLY A 569 -7.50 19.33 -3.66
CA GLY A 569 -6.86 19.20 -2.33
C GLY A 569 -6.71 17.75 -1.83
N THR A 570 -6.91 16.74 -2.69
CA THR A 570 -6.81 15.32 -2.32
C THR A 570 -5.60 14.62 -2.97
N PRO A 571 -5.17 13.46 -2.44
CA PRO A 571 -4.13 12.64 -3.05
C PRO A 571 -4.44 12.23 -4.49
N TRP A 572 -5.72 12.01 -4.84
CA TRP A 572 -6.13 11.65 -6.20
C TRP A 572 -5.85 12.76 -7.21
N ALA A 573 -6.19 14.01 -6.87
CA ALA A 573 -5.89 15.15 -7.72
C ALA A 573 -4.38 15.40 -7.83
N LEU A 574 -3.62 15.20 -6.75
CA LEU A 574 -2.17 15.29 -6.80
C LEU A 574 -1.57 14.21 -7.71
N ARG A 575 -1.99 12.96 -7.58
CA ARG A 575 -1.55 11.86 -8.46
C ARG A 575 -1.90 12.11 -9.92
N ALA A 576 -3.07 12.70 -10.19
CA ALA A 576 -3.49 13.10 -11.53
C ALA A 576 -2.62 14.23 -12.11
N ARG A 577 -2.29 15.26 -11.30
CA ARG A 577 -1.34 16.32 -11.69
C ARG A 577 0.05 15.75 -12.01
N ASN A 578 0.58 14.89 -11.14
CA ASN A 578 1.88 14.25 -11.36
C ASN A 578 1.91 13.44 -12.67
N GLU A 579 0.80 12.79 -13.04
CA GLU A 579 0.69 12.10 -14.33
C GLU A 579 0.72 13.09 -15.50
N MET A 580 -0.09 14.15 -15.39
CA MET A 580 -0.26 15.17 -16.43
C MET A 580 1.03 15.94 -16.70
N ASP A 581 1.80 16.25 -15.66
CA ASP A 581 3.07 16.97 -15.75
C ASP A 581 4.26 16.03 -16.00
N GLY A 582 4.06 14.73 -15.80
CA GLY A 582 5.09 13.70 -15.87
C GLY A 582 5.41 13.23 -17.29
N ILE A 583 5.77 11.95 -17.40
CA ILE A 583 6.14 11.34 -18.68
C ILE A 583 4.94 11.19 -19.65
N TYR A 584 3.71 11.23 -19.15
CA TYR A 584 2.49 11.04 -19.95
C TYR A 584 2.04 12.32 -20.67
N ALA A 585 2.57 13.49 -20.28
CA ALA A 585 2.53 14.69 -21.13
C ALA A 585 3.32 14.52 -22.44
N LYS A 586 4.20 13.52 -22.51
CA LYS A 586 5.11 13.24 -23.62
C LYS A 586 4.70 11.98 -24.38
N GLY A 587 5.29 11.80 -25.55
CA GLY A 587 5.29 10.56 -26.31
C GLY A 587 6.71 10.12 -26.63
N TRP A 588 6.82 9.15 -27.53
CA TRP A 588 8.08 8.64 -28.02
C TRP A 588 8.43 9.29 -29.36
N GLN A 589 9.69 9.69 -29.49
CA GLN A 589 10.27 10.22 -30.72
C GLN A 589 11.47 9.36 -31.15
N ILE A 590 11.68 9.27 -32.46
CA ILE A 590 12.83 8.57 -33.02
C ILE A 590 14.01 9.53 -33.12
N SER A 591 15.09 9.17 -32.44
CA SER A 591 16.42 9.71 -32.65
C SER A 591 17.36 8.63 -33.20
N SER A 592 18.57 9.00 -33.56
CA SER A 592 19.59 8.07 -34.01
C SER A 592 20.98 8.62 -33.71
N TYR A 593 21.95 7.74 -33.57
CA TYR A 593 23.35 8.11 -33.38
C TYR A 593 24.30 7.04 -33.94
N LYS A 594 25.57 7.40 -34.04
CA LYS A 594 26.65 6.51 -34.49
C LYS A 594 27.43 5.96 -33.30
N VAL A 595 27.60 4.65 -33.25
CA VAL A 595 28.58 3.97 -32.38
C VAL A 595 29.72 3.45 -33.24
N PRO A 596 31.00 3.72 -32.87
CA PRO A 596 32.13 3.15 -33.57
C PRO A 596 32.13 1.63 -33.40
N VAL A 597 32.04 0.91 -34.51
CA VAL A 597 32.12 -0.55 -34.53
C VAL A 597 33.59 -0.91 -34.68
N SER A 598 34.20 -1.56 -33.67
CA SER A 598 35.52 -2.17 -33.87
C SER A 598 35.37 -3.29 -34.91
N PRO A 599 36.19 -3.32 -35.97
CA PRO A 599 36.19 -4.46 -36.89
C PRO A 599 36.45 -5.72 -36.07
N GLY A 600 35.50 -6.66 -36.07
CA GLY A 600 35.69 -7.94 -35.38
C GLY A 600 36.95 -8.61 -35.91
N VAL A 601 37.79 -9.13 -35.00
CA VAL A 601 38.88 -10.02 -35.39
C VAL A 601 38.23 -11.18 -36.15
N PRO A 602 38.59 -11.44 -37.43
CA PRO A 602 38.00 -12.55 -38.16
C PRO A 602 38.27 -13.85 -37.39
N PRO A 603 37.29 -14.76 -37.29
CA PRO A 603 37.52 -16.04 -36.62
C PRO A 603 38.71 -16.74 -37.28
N PRO A 604 39.60 -17.41 -36.50
CA PRO A 604 40.73 -18.11 -37.08
C PRO A 604 40.20 -19.10 -38.12
N ARG A 605 40.69 -18.98 -39.37
CA ARG A 605 40.35 -19.94 -40.44
C ARG A 605 40.72 -21.33 -39.94
N THR A 606 39.74 -22.17 -39.68
CA THR A 606 39.99 -23.60 -39.48
C THR A 606 40.52 -24.14 -40.82
N PRO A 607 41.73 -24.73 -40.86
CA PRO A 607 42.23 -25.32 -42.09
C PRO A 607 41.27 -26.44 -42.52
N SER A 608 40.87 -26.42 -43.80
CA SER A 608 40.04 -27.48 -44.36
C SER A 608 40.70 -28.84 -44.15
N PRO A 609 39.97 -29.87 -43.69
CA PRO A 609 40.54 -31.20 -43.54
C PRO A 609 41.04 -31.68 -44.91
N PRO A 610 42.20 -32.36 -44.97
CA PRO A 610 42.75 -32.83 -46.23
C PRO A 610 41.77 -33.84 -46.88
N PRO A 611 41.70 -33.87 -48.22
CA PRO A 611 40.80 -34.77 -48.92
C PRO A 611 41.15 -36.22 -48.57
N ILE A 612 40.14 -36.97 -48.11
CA ILE A 612 40.24 -38.41 -47.85
C ILE A 612 40.57 -39.08 -49.18
N ARG A 613 41.80 -39.56 -49.35
CA ARG A 613 42.13 -40.50 -50.43
C ARG A 613 41.48 -41.84 -50.09
N GLN A 614 40.38 -42.16 -50.76
CA GLN A 614 39.91 -43.54 -50.84
C GLN A 614 40.90 -44.32 -51.73
N ASN A 615 41.72 -45.15 -51.10
CA ASN A 615 42.44 -46.21 -51.78
C ASN A 615 41.91 -47.55 -51.24
N LEU A 616 41.31 -48.31 -52.18
CA LEU A 616 40.82 -49.70 -52.14
C LEU A 616 39.49 -49.95 -51.45
#